data_AF-A0A7L8UHU5-F1
#
_entry.id   AF-A0A7L8UHU5-F1
#
_cell.length_a   1.000
_cell.length_b   1.000
_cell.length_c   1.000
_cell.angle_alpha   90.00
_cell.angle_beta   90.00
_cell.angle_gamma   90.00
#
_symmetry.space_group_name_H-M   'P 1'
#
loop_
_entity.id
_entity.type
_entity.pdbx_description
1 polymer ?
#
loop_
_entity_poly.entity_id
_entity_poly.type
_entity_poly.pdbx_seq_one_letter_code
_entity_poly.pdbx_strand_id
1 'polypeptide(L)'
;METALYLAMGWCGTKYPGWWRRFWKNPPPPPDPEPWWAIALIGIGLIAGFAGGTLFSNAILDNQFFSGQSAVASGLFAFGASNVVTGVVSALKK
;
A
#
# COMPACT_ATOMS: atom_id res chain seq x y z
N MET A 1 -0.38 17.19 -1.25
CA MET A 1 -1.37 16.24 -1.81
C MET A 1 -0.79 14.85 -2.08
N GLU A 2 0.54 14.70 -2.13
CA GLU A 2 1.21 13.43 -2.45
C GLU A 2 1.09 12.36 -1.35
N THR A 3 0.96 12.75 -0.08
CA THR A 3 0.80 11.84 1.05
C THR A 3 -0.47 10.98 0.94
N ALA A 4 -1.59 11.57 0.50
CA ALA A 4 -2.83 10.86 0.25
C ALA A 4 -2.67 9.83 -0.88
N LEU A 5 -1.89 10.18 -1.92
CA LEU A 5 -1.57 9.26 -3.01
C LEU A 5 -0.72 8.09 -2.51
N TYR A 6 0.29 8.32 -1.69
CA TYR A 6 1.12 7.24 -1.13
C TYR A 6 0.35 6.32 -0.19
N LEU A 7 -0.57 6.87 0.61
CA LEU A 7 -1.47 6.07 1.45
C LEU A 7 -2.45 5.25 0.60
N ALA A 8 -3.04 5.84 -0.45
CA ALA A 8 -3.93 5.13 -1.37
C ALA A 8 -3.19 4.01 -2.14
N MET A 9 -1.98 4.29 -2.62
CA MET A 9 -1.12 3.31 -3.29
C MET A 9 -0.61 2.25 -2.33
N GLY A 10 -0.25 2.62 -1.09
CA GLY A 10 0.12 1.68 -0.03
C GLY A 10 -1.04 0.78 0.38
N TRP A 11 -2.25 1.32 0.48
CA TRP A 11 -3.46 0.54 0.70
C TRP A 11 -3.70 -0.47 -0.43
N CYS A 12 -3.66 0.00 -1.69
CA CYS A 12 -3.83 -0.84 -2.87
C CYS A 12 -2.76 -1.94 -2.95
N GLY A 13 -1.53 -1.64 -2.54
CA GLY A 13 -0.41 -2.59 -2.54
C GLY A 13 -0.41 -3.57 -1.37
N THR A 14 -1.33 -3.45 -0.42
CA THR A 14 -1.37 -4.36 0.73
C THR A 14 -1.87 -5.74 0.30
N LYS A 15 -1.10 -6.80 0.58
CA LYS A 15 -1.42 -8.20 0.24
C LYS A 15 -2.60 -8.80 1.02
N TYR A 16 -3.48 -7.99 1.61
CA TYR A 16 -4.69 -8.46 2.27
C TYR A 16 -5.81 -8.64 1.24
N PRO A 17 -6.22 -9.86 0.85
CA PRO A 17 -7.23 -10.06 -0.18
C PRO A 17 -8.68 -9.86 0.32
N GLY A 18 -8.87 -9.64 1.63
CA GLY A 18 -10.19 -9.53 2.26
C GLY A 18 -10.93 -8.25 1.87
N TRP A 19 -10.23 -7.11 1.80
CA TRP A 19 -10.86 -5.83 1.44
C TRP A 19 -11.33 -5.80 -0.02
N TRP A 20 -10.52 -6.30 -0.96
CA TRP A 20 -10.91 -6.38 -2.38
C TRP A 20 -12.08 -7.34 -2.61
N ARG A 21 -12.04 -8.53 -1.97
CA ARG A 21 -13.15 -9.50 -2.05
C ARG A 21 -14.44 -8.97 -1.44
N ARG A 22 -14.37 -8.11 -0.42
CA ARG A 22 -15.54 -7.49 0.21
C ARG A 22 -16.13 -6.38 -0.66
N PHE A 23 -15.29 -5.63 -1.37
CA PHE A 23 -15.72 -4.58 -2.29
C PHE A 23 -16.44 -5.13 -3.54
N TRP A 24 -16.03 -6.30 -4.05
CA TRP A 24 -16.62 -6.93 -5.25
C TRP A 24 -17.75 -7.93 -4.98
N LYS A 25 -18.05 -8.30 -3.72
CA LYS A 25 -19.16 -9.21 -3.40
C LYS A 25 -20.46 -8.45 -3.16
N ASN A 26 -21.50 -8.81 -3.90
CA ASN A 26 -22.86 -8.33 -3.71
C ASN A 26 -23.82 -9.54 -3.61
N PRO A 27 -24.61 -9.70 -2.52
CA PRO A 27 -24.72 -8.83 -1.34
C PRO A 27 -23.47 -8.86 -0.44
N PRO A 28 -23.22 -7.80 0.34
CA PRO A 28 -22.09 -7.75 1.25
C PRO A 28 -22.20 -8.92 2.26
N PRO A 29 -21.17 -9.77 2.40
CA PRO A 29 -21.19 -10.84 3.38
C PRO A 29 -21.32 -10.24 4.79
N PRO A 30 -21.95 -10.96 5.74
CA PRO A 30 -21.99 -10.57 7.15
C PRO A 30 -20.58 -10.22 7.64
N PRO A 31 -20.43 -9.27 8.57
CA PRO A 31 -19.13 -8.96 9.16
C PRO A 31 -18.66 -10.16 9.98
N ASP A 32 -18.02 -11.13 9.32
CA ASP A 32 -17.18 -12.11 10.01
C ASP A 32 -16.11 -11.31 10.78
N PRO A 33 -15.83 -11.64 12.05
CA PRO A 33 -14.77 -10.97 12.79
C PRO A 33 -13.45 -11.20 12.06
N GLU A 34 -12.96 -10.16 11.37
CA GLU A 34 -11.65 -10.23 10.72
C GLU A 34 -10.59 -10.44 11.82
N PRO A 35 -9.67 -11.40 11.64
CA PRO A 35 -8.62 -11.62 12.63
C PRO A 35 -7.80 -10.34 12.79
N TRP A 36 -7.44 -9.97 14.02
CA TRP A 36 -6.70 -8.71 14.31
C TRP A 36 -5.44 -8.52 13.47
N TRP A 37 -4.79 -9.60 13.06
CA TRP A 37 -3.65 -9.60 12.14
C TRP A 37 -3.95 -8.98 10.77
N ALA A 38 -5.19 -9.01 10.29
CA ALA A 38 -5.61 -8.36 9.05
C ALA A 38 -5.50 -6.84 9.17
N ILE A 39 -5.96 -6.29 10.29
CA ILE A 39 -5.86 -4.86 10.60
C ILE A 39 -4.38 -4.46 10.74
N ALA A 40 -3.56 -5.32 11.38
CA ALA A 40 -2.13 -5.11 11.48
C ALA A 40 -1.44 -5.09 10.10
N LEU A 41 -1.79 -6.01 9.20
CA LEU A 41 -1.26 -6.04 7.82
C LEU A 41 -1.62 -4.78 7.02
N ILE A 42 -2.85 -4.29 7.17
CA ILE A 42 -3.31 -3.03 6.57
C ILE A 42 -2.48 -1.85 7.10
N GLY A 43 -2.30 -1.76 8.42
CA GLY A 43 -1.49 -0.71 9.04
C GLY A 43 -0.04 -0.75 8.55
N ILE A 44 0.56 -1.93 8.47
CA ILE A 44 1.93 -2.11 7.97
C ILE A 44 2.04 -1.71 6.49
N GLY A 45 1.06 -2.08 5.66
CA GLY A 45 1.05 -1.72 4.24
C GLY A 45 0.89 -0.22 4.00
N LEU A 46 0.05 0.45 4.80
CA LEU A 46 -0.09 1.91 4.77
C LEU A 46 1.21 2.61 5.17
N ILE A 47 1.86 2.17 6.26
CA ILE A 47 3.14 2.74 6.72
C ILE A 47 4.23 2.49 5.67
N ALA A 48 4.30 1.28 5.13
CA ALA A 48 5.29 0.91 4.10
C ALA A 48 5.10 1.70 2.81
N GLY A 49 3.87 1.90 2.35
CA GLY A 49 3.58 2.71 1.17
C GLY A 49 3.86 4.20 1.40
N PHE A 50 3.49 4.73 2.57
CA PHE A 50 3.82 6.11 2.94
C PHE A 50 5.33 6.34 3.02
N ALA A 51 6.05 5.49 3.74
CA ALA A 51 7.51 5.59 3.87
C ALA A 51 8.20 5.40 2.51
N GLY A 52 7.79 4.40 1.73
CA GLY A 52 8.34 4.14 0.39
C GLY A 52 8.11 5.31 -0.57
N GLY A 53 6.88 5.83 -0.64
CA GLY A 53 6.54 6.95 -1.51
C GLY A 53 7.26 8.24 -1.13
N THR A 54 7.33 8.56 0.17
CA THR A 54 8.01 9.78 0.66
C THR A 54 9.52 9.72 0.47
N LEU A 55 10.17 8.61 0.81
CA LEU A 55 11.62 8.45 0.62
C LEU A 55 12.00 8.49 -0.86
N PHE A 56 11.21 7.83 -1.71
CA PHE A 56 11.47 7.82 -3.16
C PHE A 56 11.22 9.18 -3.80
N SER A 57 10.14 9.88 -3.40
CA SER A 57 9.86 11.24 -3.90
C SER A 57 10.99 12.22 -3.56
N ASN A 58 11.51 12.15 -2.33
CA ASN A 58 12.68 12.93 -1.92
C ASN A 58 13.94 12.58 -2.71
N ALA A 59 14.15 11.30 -3.05
CA ALA A 59 15.32 10.87 -3.81
C ALA A 59 15.28 11.28 -5.30
N ILE A 60 14.08 11.48 -5.87
CA ILE A 60 13.92 11.82 -7.29
C ILE A 60 13.58 13.29 -7.55
N LEU A 61 13.48 14.11 -6.51
CA LEU A 61 13.05 15.50 -6.58
C LEU A 61 13.90 16.33 -7.56
N ASP A 62 15.22 16.10 -7.59
CA ASP A 62 16.17 16.78 -8.49
C ASP A 62 16.54 15.97 -9.74
N ASN A 63 15.90 14.82 -9.98
CA ASN A 63 16.20 13.99 -11.14
C ASN A 63 15.43 14.43 -12.38
N GLN A 64 16.14 14.91 -13.41
CA GLN A 64 15.54 15.35 -14.67
C GLN A 64 14.73 14.26 -15.39
N PHE A 65 15.07 12.98 -15.21
CA PHE A 65 14.33 11.84 -15.77
C PHE A 65 12.90 11.71 -15.24
N PHE A 66 12.61 12.26 -14.05
CA PHE A 66 11.30 12.16 -13.41
C PHE A 66 10.54 13.50 -13.40
N SER A 67 11.05 14.51 -14.10
CA SER A 67 10.40 15.81 -14.25
C SER A 67 9.00 15.65 -14.86
N GLY A 68 7.97 16.05 -14.10
CA GLY A 68 6.56 15.93 -14.50
C GLY A 68 5.92 14.54 -14.27
N GLN A 69 6.68 13.55 -13.81
CA GLN A 69 6.18 12.19 -13.51
C GLN A 69 6.54 11.70 -12.09
N SER A 70 7.14 12.56 -11.27
CA SER A 70 7.58 12.24 -9.90
C SER A 70 6.46 11.63 -9.05
N ALA A 71 5.24 12.15 -9.13
CA ALA A 71 4.07 11.65 -8.41
C ALA A 71 3.68 10.22 -8.82
N VAL A 72 3.79 9.89 -10.11
CA VAL A 72 3.47 8.54 -10.63
C VAL A 72 4.56 7.56 -10.21
N ALA A 73 5.83 7.95 -10.36
CA ALA A 73 6.96 7.10 -10.00
C ALA A 73 6.99 6.79 -8.49
N SER A 74 6.80 7.81 -7.65
CA SER A 74 6.70 7.64 -6.19
C SER A 74 5.43 6.90 -5.76
N GLY A 75 4.32 7.04 -6.48
CA GLY A 75 3.11 6.24 -6.27
C GLY A 75 3.31 4.75 -6.57
N LEU A 76 3.94 4.41 -7.68
CA LEU A 76 4.28 3.02 -8.03
C LEU A 76 5.27 2.42 -7.02
N PHE A 77 6.24 3.22 -6.55
CA PHE A 77 7.16 2.79 -5.52
C PHE A 77 6.45 2.54 -4.18
N ALA A 78 5.51 3.41 -3.78
CA ALA A 78 4.66 3.21 -2.61
C ALA A 78 3.84 1.91 -2.69
N PHE A 79 3.24 1.63 -3.86
CA PHE A 79 2.50 0.39 -4.11
C PHE A 79 3.41 -0.84 -4.01
N GLY A 80 4.59 -0.80 -4.64
CA GLY A 80 5.57 -1.88 -4.61
C GLY A 80 6.11 -2.15 -3.21
N ALA A 81 6.48 -1.09 -2.48
CA ALA A 81 6.98 -1.17 -1.10
C ALA A 81 5.95 -1.84 -0.19
N SER A 82 4.67 -1.43 -0.28
CA SER A 82 3.60 -2.06 0.48
C SER A 82 3.40 -3.55 0.14
N ASN A 83 3.45 -3.91 -1.15
CA ASN A 83 3.34 -5.31 -1.58
C ASN A 83 4.47 -6.19 -1.03
N VAL A 84 5.71 -5.71 -1.12
CA VAL A 84 6.88 -6.47 -0.65
C VAL A 84 6.83 -6.61 0.86
N VAL A 85 6.63 -5.52 1.60
CA VAL A 85 6.63 -5.55 3.06
C VAL A 85 5.48 -6.41 3.59
N THR A 86 4.26 -6.21 3.11
CA THR A 86 3.12 -7.02 3.54
C THR A 86 3.23 -8.47 3.07
N GLY A 87 3.89 -8.71 1.94
CA GLY A 87 4.24 -10.05 1.46
C GLY A 87 5.19 -10.79 2.38
N VAL A 88 6.27 -10.13 2.84
CA VAL A 88 7.22 -10.68 3.81
C VAL A 88 6.55 -10.93 5.15
N VAL A 89 5.80 -9.96 5.68
CA VAL A 89 5.08 -10.11 6.96
C VAL A 89 4.07 -11.27 6.90
N SER A 90 3.38 -11.42 5.78
CA SER A 90 2.45 -12.55 5.56
C SER A 90 3.18 -13.89 5.49
N ALA A 91 4.37 -13.94 4.88
CA ALA A 91 5.20 -15.15 4.82
C ALA A 91 5.77 -15.55 6.20
N LEU A 92 6.14 -14.58 7.03
CA LEU A 92 6.65 -14.82 8.39
C LEU A 92 5.59 -15.25 9.39
N LYS A 93 4.30 -15.07 9.06
CA LYS A 93 3.18 -15.54 9.88
C LYS A 93 2.96 -17.06 9.75
N LYS A 94 3.62 -17.71 8.80
CA LYS A 94 3.48 -19.14 8.50
C LYS A 94 4.44 -19.98 9.34
#